data_AF-A0A024EE83-F1
#
_entry.id   AF-A0A024EE83-F1
#
_cell.length_a   1.000
_cell.length_b   1.000
_cell.length_c   1.000
_cell.angle_alpha   90.00
_cell.angle_beta   90.00
_cell.angle_gamma   90.00
#
_symmetry.space_group_name_H-M   'P 1'
#
loop_
_entity.id
_entity.type
_entity.pdbx_description
1 polymer ?
#
loop_
_entity_poly.entity_id
_entity_poly.type
_entity_poly.pdbx_seq_one_letter_code
_entity_poly.pdbx_strand_id
1 'polypeptide(L)'
;MLGEVRQQSLIEHVVILDLKEHGDPIHAGMSFFDLAEHAPLLGSQMTESSERKEGVGHFYYGIDGPSGEQRRLELAKFLYAQGLR
;
A
#
# COMPACT_ATOMS: atom_id res chain seq x y z
N MET A 1 -8.22 -13.90 4.21
CA MET A 1 -8.92 -12.66 3.75
C MET A 1 -9.09 -11.68 4.91
N LEU A 2 -9.20 -10.36 4.68
CA LEU A 2 -9.26 -9.33 5.75
C LEU A 2 -10.30 -9.63 6.85
N GLY A 3 -11.48 -10.14 6.45
CA GLY A 3 -12.53 -10.52 7.40
C GLY A 3 -12.09 -11.58 8.40
N GLU A 4 -11.31 -12.57 7.95
CA GLU A 4 -10.76 -13.62 8.82
C GLU A 4 -9.74 -13.05 9.80
N VAL A 5 -8.84 -12.17 9.33
CA VAL A 5 -7.82 -11.52 10.15
C VAL A 5 -8.46 -10.74 11.29
N ARG A 6 -9.53 -9.98 11.02
CA ARG A 6 -10.28 -9.21 12.03
C ARG A 6 -11.03 -10.06 13.04
N GLN A 7 -11.31 -11.32 12.72
CA GLN A 7 -12.04 -12.25 13.59
C GLN A 7 -11.11 -13.11 14.45
N GLN A 8 -9.80 -13.08 14.21
CA GLN A 8 -8.83 -13.81 15.03
C GLN A 8 -8.67 -13.15 16.40
N SER A 9 -9.02 -13.88 17.46
CA SER A 9 -8.97 -13.37 18.83
C SER A 9 -7.56 -13.04 19.34
N LEU A 10 -6.53 -13.61 18.71
CA LEU A 10 -5.12 -13.33 19.03
C LEU A 10 -4.55 -12.12 18.26
N ILE A 11 -5.30 -11.54 17.32
CA ILE A 11 -4.89 -10.35 16.59
C ILE A 11 -5.56 -9.15 17.25
N GLU A 12 -4.81 -8.49 18.13
CA GLU A 12 -5.34 -7.39 18.96
C GLU A 12 -5.55 -6.09 18.16
N HIS A 13 -4.74 -5.85 17.14
CA HIS A 13 -4.80 -4.61 16.36
C HIS A 13 -4.56 -4.87 14.87
N VAL A 14 -5.46 -4.36 14.03
CA VAL A 14 -5.38 -4.45 12.57
C VAL A 14 -5.37 -3.03 11.99
N VAL A 15 -4.24 -2.62 11.45
CA VAL A 15 -4.09 -1.35 10.74
C VAL A 15 -4.34 -1.58 9.25
N ILE A 16 -5.26 -0.81 8.67
CA ILE A 16 -5.52 -0.81 7.22
C ILE A 16 -4.91 0.45 6.63
N LEU A 17 -4.10 0.28 5.59
CA LEU A 17 -3.52 1.36 4.81
C LEU A 17 -3.81 1.10 3.34
N ASP A 18 -4.86 1.73 2.83
CA ASP A 18 -5.18 1.75 1.41
C ASP A 18 -4.55 3.00 0.79
N LEU A 19 -3.97 2.92 -0.41
CA LEU A 19 -3.27 4.03 -1.07
C LEU A 19 -4.13 4.69 -2.16
N LYS A 20 -5.45 4.77 -1.93
CA LYS A 20 -6.42 5.25 -2.93
C LYS A 20 -6.16 6.69 -3.33
N GLU A 21 -5.73 7.53 -2.38
CA GLU A 21 -5.30 8.91 -2.60
C GLU A 21 -4.07 9.03 -3.50
N HIS A 22 -3.30 7.95 -3.66
CA HIS A 22 -2.15 7.88 -4.56
C HIS A 22 -2.50 7.17 -5.88
N GLY A 23 -3.75 6.74 -6.05
CA GLY A 23 -4.24 6.05 -7.25
C GLY A 23 -4.03 4.54 -7.24
N ASP A 24 -3.65 3.92 -6.11
CA ASP A 24 -3.59 2.46 -6.02
C ASP A 24 -5.00 1.88 -6.05
N PRO A 25 -5.33 1.01 -7.03
CA PRO A 25 -6.60 0.31 -7.01
C PRO A 25 -6.69 -0.71 -5.88
N ILE A 26 -5.55 -1.29 -5.43
CA ILE A 26 -5.52 -2.34 -4.41
C ILE A 26 -5.92 -1.77 -3.05
N HIS A 27 -6.83 -2.48 -2.38
CA HIS A 27 -7.24 -2.15 -1.03
C HIS A 27 -7.50 -3.40 -0.19
N ALA A 28 -7.44 -3.27 1.12
CA ALA A 28 -7.65 -4.40 2.02
C ALA A 28 -9.06 -4.98 1.84
N GLY A 29 -9.15 -6.31 1.72
CA GLY A 29 -10.41 -7.03 1.50
C GLY A 29 -10.92 -7.04 0.05
N MET A 30 -10.15 -6.51 -0.90
CA MET A 30 -10.43 -6.64 -2.34
C MET A 30 -10.59 -8.11 -2.77
N SER A 31 -11.50 -8.38 -3.69
CA SER A 31 -11.67 -9.72 -4.25
C SER A 31 -10.57 -10.05 -5.26
N PHE A 32 -10.28 -11.34 -5.48
CA PHE A 32 -9.31 -11.73 -6.51
C PHE A 32 -9.74 -11.29 -7.91
N PHE A 33 -11.05 -11.29 -8.18
CA PHE A 33 -11.59 -10.87 -9.48
C PHE A 33 -11.30 -9.38 -9.73
N ASP A 34 -11.61 -8.51 -8.76
CA ASP A 34 -11.34 -7.06 -8.87
C ASP A 34 -9.83 -6.79 -9.02
N LEU A 35 -9.00 -7.54 -8.29
CA LEU A 35 -7.54 -7.44 -8.42
C LEU A 35 -7.07 -7.78 -9.85
N ALA A 36 -7.62 -8.85 -10.43
CA ALA A 36 -7.26 -9.28 -11.79
C ALA A 36 -7.69 -8.25 -12.84
N GLU A 37 -8.86 -7.61 -12.68
CA GLU A 37 -9.31 -6.53 -13.56
C GLU A 37 -8.37 -5.32 -13.53
N HIS A 38 -7.73 -5.06 -12.39
CA HIS A 38 -6.78 -3.96 -12.22
C HIS A 38 -5.34 -4.29 -12.62
N ALA A 39 -5.01 -5.53 -12.99
CA ALA A 39 -3.65 -5.93 -13.37
C ALA A 39 -3.01 -5.05 -14.48
N PRO A 40 -3.73 -4.63 -15.55
CA PRO A 40 -3.16 -3.72 -16.54
C PRO A 40 -2.79 -2.34 -15.97
N LEU A 41 -3.62 -1.79 -15.09
CA LEU A 41 -3.35 -0.52 -14.42
C LEU A 41 -2.10 -0.61 -13.53
N LEU A 42 -1.97 -1.71 -12.78
CA LEU A 42 -0.79 -1.97 -11.95
C LEU A 42 0.49 -2.05 -12.80
N GLY A 43 0.43 -2.71 -13.96
CA GLY A 43 1.54 -2.73 -14.92
C GLY A 43 1.91 -1.34 -15.43
N SER A 44 0.91 -0.50 -15.73
CA SER A 44 1.13 0.91 -16.12
C SER A 44 1.80 1.71 -15.00
N GLN A 45 1.34 1.57 -13.75
CA GLN A 45 1.91 2.26 -12.59
C GLN A 45 3.37 1.85 -12.32
N MET A 46 3.71 0.59 -12.58
CA MET A 46 5.09 0.08 -12.45
C MET A 46 6.03 0.76 -13.46
N THR A 47 5.60 0.82 -14.72
CA THR A 47 6.36 1.47 -15.80
C THR A 47 6.50 2.97 -15.52
N GLU A 48 5.39 3.65 -15.20
CA GLU A 48 5.39 5.07 -14.88
C GLU A 48 6.32 5.39 -13.70
N SER A 49 6.30 4.56 -12.66
CA SER A 49 7.15 4.77 -11.48
C SER A 49 8.64 4.67 -11.83
N SER A 50 8.99 3.77 -12.75
CA SER A 50 10.35 3.58 -13.24
C SER A 50 10.82 4.74 -14.11
N GLU A 51 9.96 5.21 -15.03
CA GLU A 51 10.27 6.30 -15.96
C GLU A 51 10.41 7.64 -15.22
N ARG A 52 9.49 7.93 -14.29
CA ARG A 52 9.47 9.18 -13.53
C ARG A 52 10.46 9.19 -12.37
N LYS A 53 11.02 8.04 -12.01
CA LYS A 53 11.80 7.84 -10.77
C LYS A 53 11.04 8.36 -9.55
N GLU A 54 9.72 8.16 -9.56
CA GLU A 54 8.79 8.60 -8.52
C GLU A 54 7.77 7.49 -8.26
N GLY A 55 7.40 7.21 -7.01
CA GLY A 55 6.43 6.16 -6.71
C GLY A 55 5.02 6.62 -7.04
N VAL A 56 4.31 5.88 -7.90
CA VAL A 56 2.94 6.15 -8.34
C VAL A 56 2.01 4.99 -7.99
N GLY A 57 0.79 5.30 -7.54
CA GLY A 57 -0.22 4.28 -7.23
C GLY A 57 0.28 3.26 -6.24
N HIS A 58 0.21 1.99 -6.63
CA HIS A 58 0.65 0.86 -5.81
C HIS A 58 2.13 0.96 -5.37
N PHE A 59 2.97 1.63 -6.15
CA PHE A 59 4.41 1.74 -5.91
C PHE A 59 4.81 3.01 -5.14
N TYR A 60 3.85 3.72 -4.52
CA TYR A 60 4.07 5.01 -3.85
C TYR A 60 5.28 5.04 -2.89
N TYR A 61 5.48 3.97 -2.11
CA TYR A 61 6.60 3.81 -1.16
C TYR A 61 7.82 3.07 -1.74
N GLY A 62 7.68 2.47 -2.92
CA GLY A 62 8.62 1.50 -3.50
C GLY A 62 9.77 2.10 -4.31
N ILE A 63 10.02 3.39 -4.16
CA ILE A 63 11.07 4.11 -4.90
C ILE A 63 12.27 4.48 -4.03
N ASP A 64 13.44 4.53 -4.66
CA ASP A 64 14.66 4.99 -4.04
C ASP A 64 14.81 6.53 -4.12
N GLY A 65 15.73 7.06 -3.32
CA GLY A 65 16.04 8.48 -3.27
C GLY A 65 15.30 9.24 -2.16
N PRO A 66 15.54 10.56 -2.03
CA PRO A 66 15.13 11.34 -0.87
C PRO A 66 13.61 11.37 -0.64
N SER A 67 12.81 11.40 -1.71
CA SER A 67 11.34 11.38 -1.61
C SER A 67 10.82 10.04 -1.09
N GLY A 68 11.37 8.92 -1.56
CA GLY A 68 11.03 7.58 -1.10
C GLY A 68 11.44 7.35 0.35
N GLU A 69 12.63 7.81 0.73
CA GLU A 69 13.12 7.78 2.12
C GLU A 69 12.19 8.55 3.05
N GLN A 70 11.83 9.79 2.69
CA GLN A 70 10.91 10.61 3.47
C GLN A 70 9.53 9.96 3.63
N ARG A 71 8.96 9.41 2.54
CA ARG A 71 7.66 8.71 2.57
C ARG A 71 7.71 7.51 3.53
N ARG A 72 8.75 6.67 3.45
CA ARG A 72 8.92 5.51 4.35
C ARG A 72 9.14 5.93 5.80
N LEU A 73 9.84 7.04 6.04
CA LEU A 73 10.01 7.59 7.38
C LEU A 73 8.67 8.04 7.98
N GLU A 74 7.84 8.75 7.22
CA GLU A 74 6.51 9.15 7.68
C GLU A 74 5.60 7.93 7.91
N LEU A 75 5.67 6.92 7.04
CA LEU A 75 4.98 5.65 7.26
C LEU A 75 5.43 4.97 8.57
N ALA A 76 6.75 4.92 8.84
CA ALA A 76 7.28 4.33 10.07
C ALA A 76 6.78 5.07 11.32
N LYS A 77 6.76 6.41 11.29
CA LYS A 77 6.20 7.23 12.39
C LYS A 77 4.72 6.96 12.59
N PHE A 78 3.95 6.87 11.50
CA PHE A 78 2.53 6.53 11.55
C PHE A 78 2.33 5.15 12.20
N LEU A 79 3.04 4.12 11.75
CA LEU A 79 2.94 2.76 12.31
C LEU A 79 3.34 2.71 13.79
N TYR A 80 4.38 3.45 14.18
CA TYR A 80 4.76 3.59 15.59
C TYR A 80 3.64 4.20 16.43
N ALA A 81 2.99 5.26 15.92
CA ALA A 81 1.83 5.87 16.56
C ALA A 81 0.62 4.92 16.64
N GLN A 82 0.50 3.98 15.69
CA GLN A 82 -0.49 2.89 15.74
C GLN A 82 -0.12 1.75 16.71
N GLY A 83 1.00 1.86 17.43
CA GLY A 83 1.40 0.91 18.46
C GLY A 83 2.41 -0.14 18.02
N LEU A 84 2.94 -0.08 16.78
CA LEU A 84 4.07 -0.91 16.38
C LEU A 84 5.32 -0.47 17.15
N ARG A 85 5.96 -1.39 17.89
CA ARG A 85 7.12 -1.10 18.74
C ARG A 85 8.23 -2.13 18.54
#